data_AF-A0A8C3GQE5-F1
#
_entry.id   AF-A0A8C3GQE5-F1
#
_cell.length_a   1.000
_cell.length_b   1.000
_cell.length_c   1.000
_cell.angle_alpha   90.00
_cell.angle_beta   90.00
_cell.angle_gamma   90.00
#
_symmetry.space_group_name_H-M   'P 1'
#
loop_
_entity.id
_entity.type
_entity.pdbx_description
1 polymer ?
#
loop_
_entity_poly.entity_id
_entity_poly.type
_entity_poly.pdbx_seq_one_letter_code
_entity_poly.pdbx_strand_id
1 'polypeptide(L)'
;MVVLRAGLCPGLTEEMIQVLRANGVRTVVDFVSSDLEDVSQKCSLSYKALVAVRRVLLAQFSAFPANGADLYEELKSSTAILPTRSPSLDQLLDSGLYTGEVTELMGAPGSGKTQVCLSIAASVSLGLKQHVLFLDSTGGFTASRLYQMLQAQAEDEEEQLEALQRIQVARVFDVYEMLSALQEVRDRLSQQAVSCTGPLKTVLIDSVSAVIHPLLGGRQSEGLAIMMQLARELKMLAKEFSLAVVVTNQVTRDSSTGLLKPALGRSWSFVPSTRVLLESKGAPWEEVTTRRSASLAKSPRQVRLLPGQHLCDGEVTRTWPQSRGRFLMGLGRFRPHGGTQCSGRGTHAARLHATEEKSTCSLQLELVFIGKLNERHCLQSRSPCSSCSSRSRDAAEPAWTPAEVTLA
;
A
#
# COMPACT_ATOMS: atom_id res chain seq x y z
N MET A 1 7.58 13.42 -1.20
CA MET A 1 7.13 14.81 -1.09
C MET A 1 7.77 15.60 -2.20
N VAL A 2 7.03 16.53 -2.81
CA VAL A 2 7.56 17.40 -3.86
C VAL A 2 8.62 18.33 -3.27
N VAL A 3 9.85 18.22 -3.78
CA VAL A 3 10.98 19.09 -3.41
C VAL A 3 10.75 20.47 -3.98
N LEU A 4 11.01 21.51 -3.19
CA LEU A 4 10.93 22.91 -3.63
C LEU A 4 12.08 23.18 -4.63
N ARG A 5 11.72 23.53 -5.86
CA ARG A 5 12.61 23.83 -6.98
C ARG A 5 12.15 25.08 -7.72
N ALA A 6 13.09 25.79 -8.34
CA ALA A 6 12.75 26.94 -9.16
C ALA A 6 11.89 26.51 -10.35
N GLY A 7 10.95 27.37 -10.76
CA GLY A 7 10.04 27.09 -11.86
C GLY A 7 8.81 26.24 -11.51
N LEU A 8 8.66 25.74 -10.27
CA LEU A 8 7.40 25.13 -9.80
C LEU A 8 6.22 26.10 -9.87
N CYS A 9 6.49 27.38 -9.59
CA CYS A 9 5.53 28.45 -9.80
C CYS A 9 6.24 29.70 -10.32
N PRO A 10 5.53 30.63 -10.98
CA PRO A 10 6.11 31.85 -11.53
C PRO A 10 6.81 32.74 -10.49
N GLY A 11 6.44 32.61 -9.21
CA GLY A 11 7.02 33.38 -8.11
C GLY A 11 8.22 32.73 -7.42
N LEU A 12 8.64 31.52 -7.82
CA LEU A 12 9.76 30.79 -7.22
C LEU A 12 11.02 30.94 -8.07
N THR A 13 11.86 31.92 -7.72
CA THR A 13 13.19 32.12 -8.32
C THR A 13 14.26 31.24 -7.68
N GLU A 14 15.36 30.98 -8.39
CA GLU A 14 16.48 30.18 -7.88
C GLU A 14 17.10 30.80 -6.61
N GLU A 15 17.20 32.14 -6.57
CA GLU A 15 17.67 32.88 -5.39
C GLU A 15 16.78 32.62 -4.17
N MET A 16 15.45 32.68 -4.36
CA MET A 16 14.49 32.43 -3.29
C MET A 16 14.57 30.99 -2.78
N ILE A 17 14.77 30.02 -3.68
CA ILE A 17 14.97 28.60 -3.31
C ILE A 17 16.24 28.41 -2.48
N GLN A 18 17.35 29.03 -2.86
CA GLN A 18 18.62 28.90 -2.12
C GLN A 18 18.48 29.44 -0.70
N VAL A 19 17.85 30.60 -0.53
CA VAL A 19 17.61 31.21 0.79
C VAL A 19 16.67 30.35 1.64
N LEU A 20 15.59 29.82 1.05
CA LEU A 20 14.66 28.92 1.74
C LEU A 20 15.35 27.61 2.19
N ARG A 21 16.19 27.01 1.33
CA ARG A 21 16.95 25.80 1.68
C ARG A 21 17.95 26.03 2.80
N ALA A 22 18.62 27.19 2.81
CA ALA A 22 19.53 27.57 3.88
C ALA A 22 18.82 27.68 5.24
N ASN A 23 17.53 28.02 5.23
CA ASN A 23 16.67 28.11 6.42
C ASN A 23 15.89 26.82 6.72
N GLY A 24 16.28 25.68 6.12
CA GLY A 24 15.69 24.38 6.41
C GLY A 24 14.36 24.09 5.70
N VAL A 25 13.88 24.99 4.83
CA VAL A 25 12.66 24.78 4.04
C VAL A 25 13.04 24.10 2.72
N ARG A 26 12.78 22.80 2.60
CA ARG A 26 13.22 22.00 1.44
C ARG A 26 12.08 21.46 0.60
N THR A 27 10.93 21.19 1.19
CA THR A 27 9.76 20.63 0.48
C THR A 27 8.62 21.62 0.39
N VAL A 28 7.69 21.36 -0.54
CA VAL A 28 6.42 22.10 -0.62
C VAL A 28 5.66 22.03 0.70
N VAL A 29 5.67 20.87 1.37
CA VAL A 29 4.98 20.67 2.65
C VAL A 29 5.62 21.51 3.75
N ASP A 30 6.95 21.58 3.82
CA ASP A 30 7.66 22.42 4.80
C ASP A 30 7.29 23.89 4.61
N PHE A 31 7.28 24.37 3.36
CA PHE A 31 6.93 25.75 3.03
C PHE A 31 5.47 26.08 3.30
N VAL A 32 4.56 25.15 3.01
CA VAL A 32 3.12 25.33 3.24
C VAL A 32 2.77 25.20 4.72
N SER A 33 3.57 24.50 5.53
CA SER A 33 3.30 24.32 6.97
C SER A 33 4.01 25.34 7.85
N SER A 34 5.03 26.04 7.33
CA SER A 34 5.77 27.05 8.07
C SER A 34 4.98 28.33 8.29
N ASP A 35 5.39 29.08 9.31
CA ASP A 35 4.92 30.43 9.54
C ASP A 35 5.56 31.38 8.51
N LEU A 36 4.72 32.04 7.72
CA LEU A 36 5.17 32.95 6.67
C LEU A 36 5.80 34.23 7.23
N GLU A 37 5.42 34.65 8.44
CA GLU A 37 6.03 35.82 9.09
C GLU A 37 7.47 35.51 9.48
N ASP A 38 7.68 34.37 10.13
CA ASP A 38 9.03 33.88 10.48
C ASP A 38 9.91 33.68 9.24
N VAL A 39 9.37 33.06 8.19
CA VAL A 39 10.10 32.83 6.95
C VAL A 39 10.44 34.17 6.27
N SER A 40 9.51 35.12 6.25
CA SER A 40 9.74 36.46 5.69
C SER A 40 10.87 37.18 6.42
N GLN A 41 10.89 37.14 7.75
CA GLN A 41 11.91 37.77 8.58
C GLN A 41 13.29 37.10 8.43
N LYS A 42 13.35 35.77 8.52
CA LYS A 42 14.62 35.02 8.45
C LYS A 42 15.25 35.03 7.06
N CYS A 43 14.42 35.02 6.02
CA CYS A 43 14.89 34.97 4.63
C CYS A 43 15.00 36.35 3.98
N SER A 44 14.58 37.42 4.66
CA SER A 44 14.45 38.78 4.08
C SER A 44 13.65 38.81 2.78
N LEU A 45 12.61 37.96 2.69
CA LEU A 45 11.74 37.83 1.52
C LEU A 45 10.42 38.58 1.73
N SER A 46 9.83 39.10 0.65
CA SER A 46 8.55 39.79 0.73
C SER A 46 7.43 38.86 1.20
N TYR A 47 6.77 39.20 2.31
CA TYR A 47 5.61 38.46 2.83
C TYR A 47 4.52 38.28 1.76
N LYS A 48 4.24 39.32 0.96
CA LYS A 48 3.24 39.27 -0.11
C LYS A 48 3.61 38.25 -1.20
N ALA A 49 4.89 38.15 -1.55
CA ALA A 49 5.38 37.15 -2.50
C ALA A 49 5.23 35.73 -1.92
N LEU A 50 5.62 35.53 -0.66
CA LEU A 50 5.48 34.25 0.05
C LEU A 50 4.03 33.76 0.11
N VAL A 51 3.07 34.66 0.40
CA VAL A 51 1.62 34.34 0.41
C VAL A 51 1.15 33.94 -0.99
N ALA A 52 1.58 34.64 -2.05
CA ALA A 52 1.22 34.30 -3.42
C ALA A 52 1.75 32.91 -3.82
N VAL A 53 3.01 32.63 -3.50
CA VAL A 53 3.63 31.31 -3.73
C VAL A 53 2.88 30.22 -2.97
N ARG A 54 2.57 30.42 -1.67
CA ARG A 54 1.84 29.44 -0.85
C ARG A 54 0.47 29.12 -1.44
N ARG A 55 -0.26 30.11 -1.94
CA ARG A 55 -1.57 29.91 -2.59
C ARG A 55 -1.46 29.06 -3.86
N VAL A 56 -0.48 29.34 -4.71
CA VAL A 56 -0.27 28.54 -5.94
C VAL A 56 0.13 27.11 -5.60
N LEU A 57 1.06 26.93 -4.64
CA LEU A 57 1.46 25.60 -4.19
C LEU A 57 0.31 24.82 -3.57
N LEU A 58 -0.53 25.46 -2.74
CA LEU A 58 -1.74 24.82 -2.21
C LEU A 58 -2.71 24.43 -3.33
N ALA A 59 -2.91 25.28 -4.34
CA ALA A 59 -3.79 24.95 -5.46
C ALA A 59 -3.24 23.79 -6.32
N GLN A 60 -1.92 23.70 -6.49
CA GLN A 60 -1.27 22.65 -7.30
C GLN A 60 -1.07 21.32 -6.57
N PHE A 61 -0.79 21.37 -5.26
CA PHE A 61 -0.36 20.20 -4.48
C PHE A 61 -1.34 19.80 -3.37
N SER A 62 -2.49 20.46 -3.26
CA SER A 62 -3.57 19.96 -2.40
C SER A 62 -4.20 18.70 -2.98
N ALA A 63 -4.67 17.82 -2.09
CA ALA A 63 -5.42 16.66 -2.50
C ALA A 63 -6.74 17.11 -3.15
N PHE A 64 -6.88 16.84 -4.44
CA PHE A 64 -8.11 17.06 -5.18
C PHE A 64 -8.78 15.70 -5.48
N PRO A 65 -10.10 15.57 -5.34
CA PRO A 65 -10.78 14.34 -5.69
C PRO A 65 -10.59 14.04 -7.19
N ALA A 66 -9.99 12.89 -7.50
CA ALA A 66 -9.88 12.37 -8.86
C ALA A 66 -11.06 11.44 -9.20
N ASN A 67 -11.41 11.36 -10.49
CA ASN A 67 -12.37 10.37 -10.97
C ASN A 67 -11.75 8.96 -10.88
N GLY A 68 -12.56 7.96 -10.55
CA GLY A 68 -12.13 6.56 -10.51
C GLY A 68 -11.59 6.05 -11.85
N ALA A 69 -12.09 6.56 -12.99
CA ALA A 69 -11.58 6.20 -14.31
C ALA A 69 -10.13 6.71 -14.52
N ASP A 70 -9.86 7.97 -14.17
CA ASP A 70 -8.53 8.57 -14.32
C ASP A 70 -7.52 7.87 -13.42
N LEU A 71 -7.92 7.59 -12.16
CA LEU A 71 -7.09 6.84 -11.21
C LEU A 71 -6.81 5.42 -11.70
N TYR A 72 -7.77 4.76 -12.35
CA TYR A 72 -7.58 3.41 -12.87
C TYR A 72 -6.55 3.37 -14.02
N GLU A 73 -6.59 4.35 -14.93
CA GLU A 73 -5.60 4.45 -16.01
C GLU A 73 -4.21 4.86 -15.49
N GLU A 74 -4.15 5.73 -14.48
CA GLU A 74 -2.90 6.02 -13.75
C GLU A 74 -2.32 4.75 -13.10
N LEU A 75 -3.15 3.95 -12.44
CA LEU A 75 -2.70 2.70 -11.81
C LEU A 75 -2.19 1.69 -12.84
N LYS A 76 -2.88 1.53 -13.98
CA LYS A 76 -2.42 0.65 -15.06
C LYS A 76 -1.04 1.04 -15.61
N SER A 77 -0.78 2.35 -15.72
CA SER A 77 0.47 2.85 -16.31
C SER A 77 1.64 2.87 -15.32
N SER A 78 1.36 3.03 -14.02
CA SER A 78 2.38 3.13 -12.96
C SER A 78 2.71 1.81 -12.26
N THR A 79 1.78 0.85 -12.27
CA THR A 79 1.95 -0.43 -11.57
C THR A 79 2.70 -1.42 -12.45
N ALA A 80 3.82 -1.92 -11.93
CA ALA A 80 4.56 -3.03 -12.49
C ALA A 80 4.47 -4.24 -11.55
N ILE A 81 4.52 -5.44 -12.12
CA ILE A 81 4.53 -6.69 -11.36
C ILE A 81 5.91 -7.31 -11.50
N LEU A 82 6.58 -7.54 -10.37
CA LEU A 82 7.92 -8.09 -10.31
C LEU A 82 7.86 -9.58 -9.97
N PRO A 83 8.48 -10.46 -10.76
CA PRO A 83 8.48 -11.89 -10.50
C PRO A 83 9.32 -12.22 -9.26
N THR A 84 8.86 -13.20 -8.47
CA THR A 84 9.60 -13.72 -7.30
C THR A 84 10.54 -14.87 -7.65
N ARG A 85 10.48 -15.32 -8.92
CA ARG A 85 11.16 -16.49 -9.50
C ARG A 85 10.62 -17.85 -9.05
N SER A 86 9.62 -17.86 -8.18
CA SER A 86 8.84 -19.05 -7.86
C SER A 86 7.45 -18.93 -8.51
N PRO A 87 7.15 -19.71 -9.57
CA PRO A 87 5.85 -19.64 -10.25
C PRO A 87 4.67 -19.86 -9.30
N SER A 88 4.83 -20.76 -8.31
CA SER A 88 3.82 -21.01 -7.30
C SER A 88 3.58 -19.79 -6.39
N LEU A 89 4.64 -19.08 -6.00
CA LEU A 89 4.53 -17.86 -5.20
C LEU A 89 3.97 -16.70 -6.04
N ASP A 90 4.36 -16.59 -7.30
CA ASP A 90 3.83 -15.59 -8.23
C ASP A 90 2.33 -15.82 -8.43
N GLN A 91 1.90 -17.08 -8.61
CA GLN A 91 0.47 -17.43 -8.69
C GLN A 91 -0.27 -17.06 -7.39
N LEU A 92 0.29 -17.35 -6.22
CA LEU A 92 -0.30 -16.97 -4.93
C LEU A 92 -0.45 -15.45 -4.77
N LEU A 93 0.49 -14.68 -5.32
CA LEU A 93 0.53 -13.23 -5.27
C LEU A 93 -0.23 -12.54 -6.42
N ASP A 94 -0.97 -13.30 -7.23
CA ASP A 94 -1.68 -12.80 -8.42
C ASP A 94 -0.72 -12.22 -9.47
N SER A 95 0.25 -13.05 -9.87
CA SER A 95 1.32 -12.82 -10.87
C SER A 95 2.64 -12.24 -10.36
N GLY A 96 2.78 -11.96 -9.06
CA GLY A 96 4.04 -11.53 -8.44
C GLY A 96 3.92 -10.34 -7.50
N LEU A 97 5.01 -9.60 -7.29
CA LEU A 97 5.09 -8.46 -6.38
C LEU A 97 4.68 -7.16 -7.10
N TYR A 98 3.64 -6.52 -6.60
CA TYR A 98 3.15 -5.27 -7.17
C TYR A 98 3.98 -4.09 -6.66
N THR A 99 4.41 -3.21 -7.58
CA THR A 99 4.96 -1.91 -7.20
C THR A 99 3.89 -1.02 -6.59
N GLY A 100 4.29 -0.06 -5.76
CA GLY A 100 3.32 0.78 -5.05
C GLY A 100 2.75 0.14 -3.79
N GLU A 101 3.21 -1.07 -3.41
CA GLU A 101 2.71 -1.79 -2.25
C GLU A 101 3.84 -2.31 -1.35
N VAL A 102 3.49 -2.51 -0.07
CA VAL A 102 4.34 -3.17 0.91
C VAL A 102 3.84 -4.61 1.07
N THR A 103 4.72 -5.58 0.80
CA THR A 103 4.46 -7.02 0.97
C THR A 103 5.25 -7.54 2.16
N GLU A 104 4.60 -8.27 3.06
CA GLU A 104 5.23 -8.85 4.24
C GLU A 104 5.35 -10.37 4.12
N LEU A 105 6.56 -10.89 4.30
CA LEU A 105 6.87 -12.31 4.42
C LEU A 105 7.05 -12.68 5.89
N MET A 106 6.13 -13.47 6.42
CA MET A 106 6.08 -13.87 7.82
C MET A 106 6.49 -15.33 7.96
N GLY A 107 7.14 -15.72 9.05
CA GLY A 107 7.38 -17.14 9.33
C GLY A 107 8.43 -17.38 10.39
N ALA A 108 8.53 -18.60 10.90
CA ALA A 108 9.50 -18.98 11.92
C ALA A 108 10.95 -18.87 11.40
N PRO A 109 11.97 -18.76 12.28
CA PRO A 109 13.36 -18.91 11.85
C PRO A 109 13.55 -20.19 11.00
N GLY A 110 14.33 -20.09 9.92
CA GLY A 110 14.53 -21.21 8.99
C GLY A 110 13.38 -21.48 7.99
N SER A 111 12.28 -20.71 8.02
CA SER A 111 11.15 -20.90 7.09
C SER A 111 11.43 -20.52 5.63
N GLY A 112 12.60 -19.94 5.32
CA GLY A 112 12.99 -19.57 3.96
C GLY A 112 12.78 -18.10 3.56
N LYS A 113 12.37 -17.22 4.49
CA LYS A 113 12.16 -15.77 4.21
C LYS A 113 13.34 -15.12 3.49
N THR A 114 14.55 -15.26 4.03
CA THR A 114 15.80 -14.73 3.43
C THR A 114 16.06 -15.32 2.04
N GLN A 115 15.79 -16.62 1.84
CA GLN A 115 15.95 -17.26 0.52
C GLN A 115 14.99 -16.67 -0.51
N VAL A 116 13.73 -16.40 -0.12
CA VAL A 116 12.77 -15.73 -0.98
C VAL A 116 13.24 -14.30 -1.31
N CYS A 117 13.74 -13.54 -0.34
CA CYS A 117 14.31 -12.20 -0.60
C CYS A 117 15.49 -12.23 -1.57
N LEU A 118 16.44 -13.16 -1.40
CA LEU A 118 17.57 -13.33 -2.33
C LEU A 118 17.10 -13.74 -3.74
N SER A 119 16.09 -14.61 -3.84
CA SER A 119 15.47 -15.01 -5.10
C SER A 119 14.85 -13.82 -5.83
N ILE A 120 14.09 -12.98 -5.11
CA ILE A 120 13.51 -11.75 -5.66
C ILE A 120 14.62 -10.80 -6.13
N ALA A 121 15.67 -10.60 -5.33
CA ALA A 121 16.79 -9.74 -5.69
C ALA A 121 17.44 -10.17 -7.00
N ALA A 122 17.75 -11.47 -7.12
CA ALA A 122 18.32 -12.05 -8.34
C ALA A 122 17.37 -11.92 -9.55
N SER A 123 16.08 -12.21 -9.36
CA SER A 123 15.08 -12.14 -10.44
C SER A 123 14.93 -10.72 -11.00
N VAL A 124 14.94 -9.71 -10.13
CA VAL A 124 14.78 -8.30 -10.52
C VAL A 124 16.07 -7.76 -11.14
N SER A 125 17.24 -8.10 -10.57
CA SER A 125 18.52 -7.57 -11.06
C SER A 125 18.99 -8.20 -12.37
N LEU A 126 18.74 -9.50 -12.55
CA LEU A 126 19.13 -10.24 -13.75
C LEU A 126 18.01 -10.21 -14.79
N GLY A 127 16.80 -10.64 -14.41
CA GLY A 127 15.68 -10.79 -15.35
C GLY A 127 15.11 -9.47 -15.85
N LEU A 128 14.98 -8.46 -14.97
CA LEU A 128 14.44 -7.14 -15.35
C LEU A 128 15.53 -6.08 -15.55
N LYS A 129 16.79 -6.40 -15.25
CA LYS A 129 17.93 -5.47 -15.29
C LYS A 129 17.69 -4.18 -14.49
N GLN A 130 16.96 -4.29 -13.37
CA GLN A 130 16.61 -3.17 -12.48
C GLN A 130 17.46 -3.17 -11.21
N HIS A 131 17.56 -2.02 -10.55
CA HIS A 131 18.28 -1.92 -9.29
C HIS A 131 17.44 -2.42 -8.11
N VAL A 132 18.11 -3.06 -7.16
CA VAL A 132 17.53 -3.59 -5.92
C VAL A 132 18.32 -3.05 -4.73
N LEU A 133 17.62 -2.58 -3.71
CA LEU A 133 18.21 -2.25 -2.42
C LEU A 133 17.86 -3.35 -1.41
N PHE A 134 18.86 -3.90 -0.75
CA PHE A 134 18.73 -4.90 0.30
C PHE A 134 19.20 -4.30 1.64
N LEU A 135 18.28 -4.13 2.58
CA LEU A 135 18.56 -3.75 3.96
C LEU A 135 18.61 -5.00 4.83
N ASP A 136 19.83 -5.38 5.23
CA ASP A 136 20.05 -6.54 6.10
C ASP A 136 20.20 -6.08 7.55
N SER A 137 19.24 -6.45 8.40
CA SER A 137 19.27 -6.15 9.83
C SER A 137 19.60 -7.34 10.71
N THR A 138 19.69 -8.52 10.12
CA THR A 138 19.96 -9.77 10.86
C THR A 138 21.36 -10.32 10.60
N GLY A 139 22.09 -9.75 9.63
CA GLY A 139 23.37 -10.27 9.17
C GLY A 139 23.23 -11.54 8.33
N GLY A 140 22.01 -11.87 7.87
CA GLY A 140 21.69 -13.10 7.15
C GLY A 140 22.04 -13.05 5.66
N PHE A 141 22.39 -11.88 5.12
CA PHE A 141 22.72 -11.75 3.70
C PHE A 141 24.03 -12.47 3.38
N THR A 142 23.97 -13.38 2.41
CA THR A 142 25.12 -14.19 1.98
C THR A 142 25.37 -13.98 0.49
N ALA A 143 26.44 -13.26 0.15
CA ALA A 143 26.79 -12.92 -1.24
C ALA A 143 27.06 -14.16 -2.11
N SER A 144 27.73 -15.18 -1.55
CA SER A 144 27.99 -16.43 -2.27
C SER A 144 26.69 -17.15 -2.64
N ARG A 145 25.67 -17.13 -1.76
CA ARG A 145 24.36 -17.71 -2.05
C ARG A 145 23.63 -16.93 -3.13
N LEU A 146 23.66 -15.60 -3.07
CA LEU A 146 23.09 -14.76 -4.13
C LEU A 146 23.74 -15.06 -5.49
N TYR A 147 25.07 -15.15 -5.53
CA TYR A 147 25.80 -15.44 -6.75
C TYR A 147 25.44 -16.82 -7.31
N GLN A 148 25.33 -17.86 -6.47
CA GLN A 148 24.81 -19.17 -6.91
C GLN A 148 23.41 -19.09 -7.53
N MET A 149 22.53 -18.24 -6.98
CA MET A 149 21.18 -18.04 -7.53
C MET A 149 21.19 -17.30 -8.88
N LEU A 150 22.19 -16.46 -9.13
CA LEU A 150 22.41 -15.80 -10.42
C LEU A 150 22.99 -16.77 -11.45
N GLN A 151 23.99 -17.57 -11.06
CA GLN A 151 24.58 -18.62 -11.92
C GLN A 151 23.56 -19.66 -12.37
N ALA A 152 22.58 -19.98 -11.52
CA ALA A 152 21.49 -20.89 -11.88
C ALA A 152 20.51 -20.29 -12.90
N GLN A 153 20.59 -18.98 -13.21
CA GLN A 153 19.67 -18.27 -14.08
C GLN A 153 20.30 -17.80 -15.39
N ALA A 154 21.59 -17.44 -15.38
CA ALA A 154 22.33 -17.05 -16.58
C ALA A 154 23.68 -17.78 -16.62
N GLU A 155 24.06 -18.25 -17.81
CA GLU A 155 25.35 -18.90 -18.04
C GLU A 155 26.48 -17.89 -18.24
N ASP A 156 26.16 -16.67 -18.68
CA ASP A 156 27.13 -15.61 -18.96
C ASP A 156 27.65 -14.94 -17.67
N GLU A 157 28.96 -14.98 -17.47
CA GLU A 157 29.64 -14.38 -16.31
C GLU A 157 29.54 -12.85 -16.30
N GLU A 158 29.54 -12.20 -17.46
CA GLU A 158 29.44 -10.74 -17.56
C GLU A 158 28.06 -10.27 -17.10
N GLU A 159 27.00 -10.91 -17.58
CA GLU A 159 25.63 -10.63 -17.15
C GLU A 159 25.40 -10.88 -15.64
N GLN A 160 26.00 -11.96 -15.10
CA GLN A 160 25.97 -12.23 -13.65
C GLN A 160 26.64 -11.10 -12.84
N LEU A 161 27.79 -10.60 -13.29
CA LEU A 161 28.53 -9.55 -12.60
C LEU A 161 27.78 -8.21 -12.65
N GLU A 162 27.19 -7.87 -13.79
CA GLU A 162 26.32 -6.69 -13.88
C GLU A 162 25.10 -6.82 -12.95
N ALA A 163 24.48 -8.00 -12.87
CA ALA A 163 23.35 -8.24 -11.98
C ALA A 163 23.72 -8.09 -10.51
N LEU A 164 24.96 -8.47 -10.11
CA LEU A 164 25.48 -8.20 -8.78
C LEU A 164 25.66 -6.69 -8.53
N GLN A 165 26.19 -5.94 -9.50
CA GLN A 165 26.38 -4.48 -9.38
C GLN A 165 25.05 -3.72 -9.23
N ARG A 166 23.95 -4.26 -9.76
CA ARG A 166 22.61 -3.68 -9.59
C ARG A 166 22.03 -3.87 -8.18
N ILE A 167 22.58 -4.79 -7.37
CA ILE A 167 22.11 -5.06 -6.01
C ILE A 167 22.96 -4.30 -5.00
N GLN A 168 22.37 -3.28 -4.38
CA GLN A 168 22.98 -2.51 -3.30
C GLN A 168 22.59 -3.11 -1.96
N VAL A 169 23.56 -3.37 -1.09
CA VAL A 169 23.33 -3.96 0.24
C VAL A 169 23.78 -2.99 1.31
N ALA A 170 22.91 -2.68 2.26
CA ALA A 170 23.24 -1.92 3.47
C ALA A 170 22.90 -2.76 4.70
N ARG A 171 23.83 -2.82 5.64
CA ARG A 171 23.62 -3.48 6.93
C ARG A 171 23.12 -2.46 7.94
N VAL A 172 21.97 -2.70 8.55
CA VAL A 172 21.29 -1.76 9.46
C VAL A 172 20.84 -2.51 10.70
N PHE A 173 21.56 -2.37 11.80
CA PHE A 173 21.31 -3.17 13.01
C PHE A 173 20.42 -2.46 14.02
N ASP A 174 20.14 -1.18 13.79
CA ASP A 174 19.29 -0.34 14.62
C ASP A 174 18.17 0.33 13.79
N VAL A 175 17.08 0.71 14.47
CA VAL A 175 15.92 1.34 13.84
C VAL A 175 16.24 2.74 13.28
N TYR A 176 17.13 3.49 13.94
CA TYR A 176 17.49 4.84 13.51
C TYR A 176 18.39 4.79 12.28
N GLU A 177 19.30 3.81 12.20
CA GLU A 177 20.06 3.52 10.98
C GLU A 177 19.14 3.14 9.82
N MET A 178 18.15 2.27 10.07
CA MET A 178 17.18 1.89 9.04
C MET A 178 16.37 3.09 8.55
N LEU A 179 15.88 3.94 9.46
CA LEU A 179 15.16 5.17 9.09
C LEU A 179 16.06 6.12 8.28
N SER A 180 17.32 6.28 8.69
CA SER A 180 18.29 7.13 7.99
C SER A 180 18.57 6.61 6.58
N ALA A 181 18.76 5.30 6.42
CA ALA A 181 18.98 4.67 5.12
C ALA A 181 17.75 4.85 4.19
N LEU A 182 16.53 4.69 4.71
CA LEU A 182 15.31 4.92 3.92
C LEU A 182 15.14 6.39 3.53
N GLN A 183 15.51 7.33 4.40
CA GLN A 183 15.51 8.76 4.09
C GLN A 183 16.53 9.10 3.02
N GLU A 184 17.75 8.56 3.10
CA GLU A 184 18.78 8.76 2.07
C GLU A 184 18.31 8.22 0.71
N VAL A 185 17.67 7.05 0.69
CA VAL A 185 17.10 6.48 -0.54
C VAL A 185 16.02 7.38 -1.10
N ARG A 186 15.12 7.91 -0.26
CA ARG A 186 14.09 8.87 -0.67
C ARG A 186 14.70 10.12 -1.30
N ASP A 187 15.74 10.67 -0.67
CA ASP A 187 16.42 11.88 -1.14
C ASP A 187 17.15 11.62 -2.47
N ARG A 188 17.83 10.47 -2.58
CA ARG A 188 18.47 10.01 -3.82
C ARG A 188 17.45 9.85 -4.94
N LEU A 189 16.32 9.17 -4.71
CA LEU A 189 15.28 8.98 -5.73
C LEU A 189 14.64 10.31 -6.16
N SER A 190 14.46 11.22 -5.21
CA SER A 190 13.95 12.57 -5.50
C SER A 190 14.92 13.36 -6.38
N GLN A 191 16.23 13.17 -6.20
CA GLN A 191 17.28 13.81 -6.99
C GLN A 191 17.60 13.07 -8.30
N GLN A 192 17.38 11.75 -8.36
CA GLN A 192 17.66 10.86 -9.50
C GLN A 192 16.80 11.12 -10.74
N ALA A 193 15.83 12.04 -10.69
CA ALA A 193 15.37 12.72 -11.91
C ALA A 193 16.53 13.34 -12.73
N VAL A 194 17.75 13.42 -12.15
CA VAL A 194 18.95 14.08 -12.71
C VAL A 194 20.22 13.20 -12.67
N SER A 195 20.18 11.88 -12.37
CA SER A 195 21.43 11.07 -12.22
C SER A 195 21.43 9.68 -12.88
N CYS A 196 22.61 9.28 -13.38
CA CYS A 196 22.90 8.17 -14.30
C CYS A 196 22.86 6.74 -13.72
N THR A 197 22.27 6.54 -12.55
CA THR A 197 22.06 5.17 -12.00
C THR A 197 20.66 4.72 -12.40
N GLY A 198 20.50 3.48 -12.89
CA GLY A 198 19.21 2.99 -13.37
C GLY A 198 18.12 3.05 -12.29
N PRO A 199 16.84 3.01 -12.67
CA PRO A 199 15.75 3.15 -11.72
C PRO A 199 15.73 2.00 -10.71
N LEU A 200 15.77 2.35 -9.41
CA LEU A 200 15.46 1.42 -8.32
C LEU A 200 14.01 0.95 -8.48
N LYS A 201 13.76 -0.36 -8.35
CA LYS A 201 12.40 -0.92 -8.41
C LYS A 201 11.99 -1.69 -7.17
N THR A 202 12.95 -2.19 -6.39
CA THR A 202 12.65 -3.04 -5.23
C THR A 202 13.49 -2.64 -4.02
N VAL A 203 12.84 -2.58 -2.86
CA VAL A 203 13.48 -2.47 -1.56
C VAL A 203 13.12 -3.70 -0.74
N LEU A 204 14.14 -4.48 -0.34
CA LEU A 204 14.02 -5.68 0.48
C LEU A 204 14.56 -5.37 1.88
N ILE A 205 13.80 -5.71 2.91
CA ILE A 205 14.20 -5.50 4.32
C ILE A 205 14.11 -6.82 5.06
N ASP A 206 15.26 -7.38 5.43
CA ASP A 206 15.38 -8.65 6.14
C ASP A 206 16.11 -8.46 7.48
N SER A 207 15.44 -8.22 8.61
CA SER A 207 13.99 -8.19 8.87
C SER A 207 13.58 -6.91 9.60
N VAL A 208 12.34 -6.43 9.39
CA VAL A 208 11.82 -5.28 10.17
C VAL A 208 11.64 -5.63 11.65
N SER A 209 11.36 -6.91 11.95
CA SER A 209 11.22 -7.38 13.34
C SER A 209 12.50 -7.24 14.15
N ALA A 210 13.68 -7.43 13.54
CA ALA A 210 14.94 -7.42 14.29
C ALA A 210 15.25 -6.05 14.91
N VAL A 211 14.95 -4.97 14.19
CA VAL A 211 15.22 -3.60 14.67
C VAL A 211 14.09 -3.04 15.55
N ILE A 212 12.84 -3.47 15.31
CA ILE A 212 11.69 -2.96 16.06
C ILE A 212 11.49 -3.73 17.38
N HIS A 213 11.67 -5.06 17.40
CA HIS A 213 11.33 -5.90 18.55
C HIS A 213 11.99 -5.45 19.88
N PRO A 214 13.28 -5.05 19.93
CA PRO A 214 13.90 -4.54 21.15
C PRO A 214 13.20 -3.32 21.75
N LEU A 215 12.48 -2.56 20.93
CA LEU A 215 11.77 -1.34 21.32
C LEU A 215 10.32 -1.62 21.77
N LEU A 216 9.81 -2.84 21.59
CA LEU A 216 8.43 -3.22 21.91
C LEU A 216 8.27 -3.82 23.32
N GLY A 217 9.20 -3.56 24.23
CA GLY A 217 9.12 -3.97 25.62
C GLY A 217 8.52 -2.92 26.56
N GLY A 218 7.65 -3.35 27.47
CA GLY A 218 7.15 -2.51 28.59
C GLY A 218 5.94 -1.62 28.26
N ARG A 219 5.77 -0.53 29.02
CA ARG A 219 4.68 0.48 28.87
C ARG A 219 5.03 1.60 27.87
N GLN A 220 6.03 1.39 27.01
CA GLN A 220 6.61 2.48 26.23
C GLN A 220 5.85 2.70 24.92
N SER A 221 5.12 3.81 24.84
CA SER A 221 4.48 4.30 23.60
C SER A 221 5.49 4.70 22.53
N GLU A 222 6.75 4.96 22.91
CA GLU A 222 7.81 5.41 22.01
C GLU A 222 8.15 4.37 20.94
N GLY A 223 8.29 3.08 21.31
CA GLY A 223 8.56 2.02 20.34
C GLY A 223 7.44 1.85 19.31
N LEU A 224 6.18 2.04 19.73
CA LEU A 224 5.03 2.06 18.81
C LEU A 224 5.08 3.27 17.88
N ALA A 225 5.42 4.46 18.39
CA ALA A 225 5.54 5.66 17.57
C ALA A 225 6.63 5.52 16.50
N ILE A 226 7.80 4.98 16.86
CA ILE A 226 8.89 4.72 15.93
C ILE A 226 8.49 3.66 14.88
N MET A 227 7.81 2.58 15.30
CA MET A 227 7.25 1.60 14.37
C MET A 227 6.29 2.24 13.36
N MET A 228 5.42 3.15 13.82
CA MET A 228 4.50 3.86 12.93
C MET A 228 5.22 4.82 12.00
N GLN A 229 6.30 5.45 12.46
CA GLN A 229 7.14 6.29 11.61
C GLN A 229 7.81 5.48 10.51
N LEU A 230 8.39 4.31 10.85
CA LEU A 230 8.97 3.39 9.86
C LEU A 230 7.90 2.90 8.88
N ALA A 231 6.73 2.49 9.37
CA ALA A 231 5.61 2.08 8.54
C ALA A 231 5.18 3.16 7.52
N ARG A 232 5.15 4.42 7.96
CA ARG A 232 4.85 5.56 7.09
C ARG A 232 5.90 5.73 6.00
N GLU A 233 7.19 5.70 6.36
CA GLU A 233 8.28 5.84 5.38
C GLU A 233 8.25 4.72 4.33
N LEU A 234 8.00 3.47 4.73
CA LEU A 234 7.87 2.34 3.78
C LEU A 234 6.70 2.53 2.80
N LYS A 235 5.54 2.97 3.30
CA LYS A 235 4.37 3.23 2.45
C LYS A 235 4.60 4.40 1.50
N MET A 236 5.23 5.48 1.99
CA MET A 236 5.59 6.64 1.19
C MET A 236 6.53 6.24 0.06
N LEU A 237 7.61 5.50 0.37
CA LEU A 237 8.56 5.02 -0.62
C LEU A 237 7.89 4.13 -1.69
N ALA A 238 7.04 3.19 -1.26
CA ALA A 238 6.31 2.31 -2.17
C ALA A 238 5.45 3.14 -3.14
N LYS A 239 4.57 4.00 -2.62
CA LYS A 239 3.59 4.74 -3.42
C LYS A 239 4.21 5.85 -4.27
N GLU A 240 5.09 6.65 -3.70
CA GLU A 240 5.62 7.84 -4.37
C GLU A 240 6.57 7.49 -5.51
N PHE A 241 7.41 6.47 -5.32
CA PHE A 241 8.43 6.08 -6.30
C PHE A 241 8.05 4.81 -7.07
N SER A 242 6.82 4.32 -6.91
CA SER A 242 6.34 3.07 -7.53
C SER A 242 7.32 1.92 -7.32
N LEU A 243 7.74 1.71 -6.07
CA LEU A 243 8.64 0.65 -5.65
C LEU A 243 7.85 -0.54 -5.10
N ALA A 244 8.34 -1.75 -5.33
CA ALA A 244 7.90 -2.92 -4.57
C ALA A 244 8.71 -3.01 -3.28
N VAL A 245 8.05 -2.87 -2.13
CA VAL A 245 8.72 -2.96 -0.83
C VAL A 245 8.39 -4.31 -0.21
N VAL A 246 9.41 -5.13 0.06
CA VAL A 246 9.23 -6.43 0.72
C VAL A 246 9.90 -6.38 2.08
N VAL A 247 9.15 -6.74 3.12
CA VAL A 247 9.64 -6.80 4.49
C VAL A 247 9.50 -8.21 5.04
N THR A 248 10.49 -8.68 5.79
CA THR A 248 10.36 -9.95 6.50
C THR A 248 10.04 -9.70 7.98
N ASN A 249 9.19 -10.55 8.54
CA ASN A 249 8.78 -10.49 9.93
C ASN A 249 8.82 -11.90 10.55
N GLN A 250 9.27 -11.99 11.79
CA GLN A 250 9.21 -13.23 12.54
C GLN A 250 7.80 -13.49 13.06
N VAL A 251 7.47 -14.76 13.30
CA VAL A 251 6.24 -15.15 13.99
C VAL A 251 6.56 -15.62 15.41
N THR A 252 5.68 -15.29 16.33
CA THR A 252 5.70 -15.79 17.71
C THR A 252 4.47 -16.68 17.92
N ARG A 253 4.54 -17.59 18.89
CA ARG A 253 3.36 -18.37 19.31
C ARG A 253 2.60 -17.59 20.35
N ASP A 254 1.29 -17.56 20.20
CA ASP A 254 0.41 -17.00 21.20
C ASP A 254 0.30 -17.94 22.41
N SER A 255 0.50 -17.42 23.62
CA SER A 255 0.53 -18.24 24.84
C SER A 255 -0.85 -18.82 25.19
N SER A 256 -1.94 -18.17 24.78
CA SER A 256 -3.31 -18.62 25.06
C SER A 256 -3.86 -19.56 24.00
N THR A 257 -3.63 -19.27 22.70
CA THR A 257 -4.23 -20.03 21.59
C THR A 257 -3.26 -21.01 20.94
N GLY A 258 -1.95 -20.89 21.18
CA GLY A 258 -0.91 -21.70 20.52
C GLY A 258 -0.70 -21.37 19.03
N LEU A 259 -1.53 -20.48 18.46
CA LEU A 259 -1.49 -20.06 17.08
C LEU A 259 -0.27 -19.18 16.79
N LEU A 260 0.24 -19.27 15.56
CA LEU A 260 1.31 -18.41 15.08
C LEU A 260 0.76 -17.01 14.81
N LYS A 261 1.35 -16.00 15.45
CA LYS A 261 1.04 -14.59 15.24
C LYS A 261 2.29 -13.82 14.79
N PRO A 262 2.16 -12.80 13.94
CA PRO A 262 3.29 -11.95 13.58
C PRO A 262 3.85 -11.22 14.82
N ALA A 263 5.17 -11.14 14.94
CA ALA A 263 5.85 -10.62 16.13
C ALA A 263 5.50 -9.16 16.44
N LEU A 264 5.28 -8.34 15.40
CA LEU A 264 4.97 -6.91 15.53
C LEU A 264 3.51 -6.60 15.88
N GLY A 265 2.66 -7.64 15.99
CA GLY A 265 1.31 -7.51 16.53
C GLY A 265 0.32 -6.70 15.69
N ARG A 266 -0.79 -6.29 16.34
CA ARG A 266 -1.95 -5.66 15.69
C ARG A 266 -1.63 -4.29 15.09
N SER A 267 -0.75 -3.51 15.71
CA SER A 267 -0.36 -2.18 15.23
C SER A 267 0.40 -2.26 13.90
N TRP A 268 1.14 -3.33 13.63
CA TRP A 268 1.78 -3.52 12.33
C TRP A 268 0.82 -4.10 11.28
N SER A 269 -0.18 -4.85 11.72
CA SER A 269 -1.53 -4.94 11.13
C SER A 269 -1.79 -4.49 9.67
N PHE A 270 -1.91 -3.17 9.61
CA PHE A 270 -2.42 -2.39 8.50
C PHE A 270 -1.31 -1.82 7.63
N VAL A 271 -0.05 -2.08 7.98
CA VAL A 271 1.11 -1.54 7.27
C VAL A 271 1.29 -2.24 5.92
N PRO A 272 1.53 -3.56 5.86
CA PRO A 272 1.61 -4.25 4.58
C PRO A 272 0.22 -4.39 3.94
N SER A 273 0.19 -4.25 2.62
CA SER A 273 -1.00 -4.51 1.82
C SER A 273 -1.23 -6.02 1.73
N THR A 274 -0.15 -6.76 1.45
CA THR A 274 -0.17 -8.22 1.28
C THR A 274 0.70 -8.90 2.33
N ARG A 275 0.23 -10.02 2.88
CA ARG A 275 0.96 -10.83 3.87
C ARG A 275 0.98 -12.29 3.45
N VAL A 276 2.18 -12.86 3.40
CA VAL A 276 2.40 -14.29 3.12
C VAL A 276 3.02 -14.94 4.34
N LEU A 277 2.45 -16.03 4.82
CA LEU A 277 3.01 -16.87 5.86
C LEU A 277 3.80 -18.01 5.22
N LEU A 278 5.08 -18.13 5.59
CA LEU A 278 5.99 -19.19 5.17
C LEU A 278 6.20 -20.18 6.31
N GLU A 279 5.95 -21.45 6.02
CA GLU A 279 6.08 -22.55 6.97
C GLU A 279 6.99 -23.66 6.41
N SER A 280 7.72 -24.31 7.31
CA SER A 280 8.50 -25.49 6.95
C SER A 280 7.62 -26.72 7.11
N LYS A 281 7.28 -27.39 5.99
CA LYS A 281 6.62 -28.69 6.03
C LYS A 281 7.68 -29.77 6.25
N GLY A 282 7.91 -30.14 7.50
CA GLY A 282 8.69 -31.31 7.88
C GLY A 282 7.96 -32.09 8.96
N ALA A 283 7.68 -33.37 8.71
CA ALA A 283 7.30 -34.28 9.78
C ALA A 283 8.52 -34.47 10.72
N PRO A 284 8.34 -34.64 12.04
CA PRO A 284 9.47 -34.78 12.98
C PRO A 284 10.38 -36.00 12.72
N TRP A 285 10.04 -36.86 11.76
CA TRP A 285 10.59 -38.21 11.59
C TRP A 285 10.86 -38.59 10.12
N GLU A 286 10.77 -37.64 9.18
CA GLU A 286 11.20 -37.84 7.79
C GLU A 286 12.38 -36.92 7.45
N GLU A 287 13.26 -37.41 6.57
CA GLU A 287 14.45 -36.74 6.05
C GLU A 287 14.18 -35.27 5.67
N VAL A 288 15.19 -34.42 5.85
CA VAL A 288 15.17 -32.97 5.59
C VAL A 288 14.41 -32.62 4.31
N THR A 289 13.12 -32.33 4.44
CA THR A 289 12.31 -31.90 3.31
C THR A 289 12.67 -30.45 2.99
N THR A 290 13.15 -30.21 1.77
CA THR A 290 13.46 -28.86 1.26
C THR A 290 12.21 -28.03 1.01
N ARG A 291 11.05 -28.68 0.90
CA ARG A 291 9.77 -28.02 0.61
C ARG A 291 9.34 -27.09 1.74
N ARG A 292 8.81 -25.93 1.34
CA ARG A 292 8.17 -24.94 2.23
C ARG A 292 6.75 -24.72 1.77
N SER A 293 5.82 -24.42 2.67
CA SER A 293 4.48 -23.95 2.29
C SER A 293 4.40 -22.44 2.44
N ALA A 294 3.69 -21.80 1.51
CA ALA A 294 3.35 -20.40 1.56
C ALA A 294 1.82 -20.27 1.55
N SER A 295 1.26 -19.49 2.48
CA SER A 295 -0.16 -19.20 2.55
C SER A 295 -0.44 -17.71 2.60
N LEU A 296 -1.51 -17.28 1.93
CA LEU A 296 -1.88 -15.87 1.89
C LEU A 296 -2.71 -15.51 3.14
N ALA A 297 -2.13 -14.70 4.03
CA ALA A 297 -2.78 -14.28 5.27
C ALA A 297 -3.58 -12.97 5.11
N LYS A 298 -3.20 -12.11 4.16
CA LYS A 298 -3.88 -10.85 3.85
C LYS A 298 -3.57 -10.45 2.41
N SER A 299 -4.57 -10.05 1.64
CA SER A 299 -4.39 -9.38 0.36
C SER A 299 -5.62 -8.54 0.01
N PRO A 300 -5.47 -7.31 -0.52
CA PRO A 300 -6.60 -6.52 -1.01
C PRO A 300 -7.22 -7.12 -2.29
N ARG A 301 -6.47 -7.96 -3.02
CA ARG A 301 -6.90 -8.59 -4.27
C ARG A 301 -7.66 -9.90 -4.06
N GLN A 302 -7.62 -10.46 -2.85
CA GLN A 302 -8.34 -11.69 -2.56
C GLN A 302 -9.84 -11.39 -2.44
N VAL A 303 -10.63 -11.99 -3.33
CA VAL A 303 -12.09 -11.94 -3.23
C VAL A 303 -12.49 -12.65 -1.95
N ARG A 304 -13.05 -11.89 -1.01
CA ARG A 304 -13.63 -12.44 0.22
C ARG A 304 -14.93 -13.13 -0.19
N LEU A 305 -14.87 -14.44 -0.45
CA LEU A 305 -16.09 -15.23 -0.60
C LEU A 305 -16.83 -15.20 0.73
N LEU A 306 -18.09 -14.76 0.71
CA LEU A 306 -18.96 -14.86 1.88
C LEU A 306 -19.13 -16.35 2.23
N PRO A 307 -19.30 -16.71 3.52
CA PRO A 307 -19.51 -18.10 3.91
C PRO A 307 -20.68 -18.70 3.12
N GLY A 308 -20.42 -19.76 2.32
CA GLY A 308 -21.44 -20.47 1.54
C GLY A 308 -21.28 -20.42 0.00
N GLN A 309 -20.28 -19.71 -0.54
CA GLN A 309 -19.93 -19.81 -1.96
C GLN A 309 -18.70 -20.69 -2.16
N HIS A 310 -18.91 -21.96 -2.54
CA HIS A 310 -17.83 -22.83 -3.00
C HIS A 310 -17.47 -22.48 -4.45
N LEU A 311 -16.18 -22.29 -4.73
CA LEU A 311 -15.66 -22.34 -6.10
C LEU A 311 -15.73 -23.81 -6.52
N CYS A 312 -16.64 -24.16 -7.43
CA CYS A 312 -16.62 -25.49 -8.03
C CYS A 312 -15.37 -25.61 -8.88
N ASP A 313 -14.48 -26.56 -8.54
CA ASP A 313 -13.42 -27.02 -9.41
C ASP A 313 -14.05 -27.58 -10.69
N GLY A 314 -13.88 -26.88 -11.80
CA GLY A 314 -14.42 -27.28 -13.11
C GLY A 314 -13.96 -26.31 -14.19
N GLU A 315 -13.26 -26.86 -15.17
CA GLU A 315 -12.79 -26.25 -16.43
C GLU A 315 -13.47 -24.93 -16.80
N VAL A 316 -12.65 -23.87 -16.92
CA VAL A 316 -13.08 -22.58 -17.50
C VAL A 316 -13.31 -22.76 -19.00
N THR A 317 -14.42 -23.39 -19.37
CA THR A 317 -15.05 -23.15 -20.66
C THR A 317 -15.83 -21.86 -20.53
N ARG A 318 -15.24 -20.76 -21.04
CA ARG A 318 -15.93 -19.48 -21.18
C ARG A 318 -17.11 -19.65 -22.15
N THR A 319 -18.28 -19.99 -21.61
CA THR A 319 -19.55 -19.78 -22.30
C THR A 319 -20.24 -18.60 -21.65
N TRP A 320 -20.17 -17.46 -22.34
CA TRP A 320 -21.02 -16.32 -22.02
C TRP A 320 -22.47 -16.74 -22.20
N PRO A 321 -23.38 -16.50 -21.24
CA PRO A 321 -24.79 -16.62 -21.54
C PRO A 321 -25.15 -15.51 -22.52
N GLN A 322 -25.38 -15.88 -23.78
CA GLN A 322 -26.16 -15.06 -24.71
C GLN A 322 -27.58 -14.96 -24.17
N SER A 323 -27.82 -14.08 -23.20
CA SER A 323 -29.16 -13.61 -22.92
C SER A 323 -29.56 -12.70 -24.08
N ARG A 324 -30.30 -13.25 -25.04
CA ARG A 324 -31.11 -12.51 -26.00
C ARG A 324 -32.15 -11.67 -25.23
N GLY A 325 -31.74 -10.51 -24.74
CA GLY A 325 -32.65 -9.44 -24.37
C GLY A 325 -33.20 -8.83 -25.65
N ARG A 326 -34.40 -9.24 -26.05
CA ARG A 326 -35.17 -8.55 -27.09
C ARG A 326 -35.38 -7.10 -26.64
N PHE A 327 -34.69 -6.16 -27.29
CA PHE A 327 -35.10 -4.77 -27.32
C PHE A 327 -36.41 -4.69 -28.10
N LEU A 328 -37.54 -4.65 -27.39
CA LEU A 328 -38.78 -4.16 -27.96
C LEU A 328 -38.69 -2.64 -28.02
N MET A 329 -38.36 -2.11 -29.20
CA MET A 329 -38.61 -0.71 -29.55
C MET A 329 -40.13 -0.47 -29.49
N GLY A 330 -40.59 0.14 -28.40
CA GLY A 330 -41.89 0.79 -28.36
C GLY A 330 -41.80 2.17 -29.01
N LEU A 331 -42.16 2.24 -30.29
CA LEU A 331 -42.43 3.49 -31.01
C LEU A 331 -43.63 4.22 -30.39
N GLY A 332 -43.36 5.04 -29.36
CA GLY A 332 -44.31 6.02 -28.83
C GLY A 332 -44.15 7.35 -29.55
N ARG A 333 -44.87 7.52 -30.68
CA ARG A 333 -45.02 8.82 -31.37
C ARG A 333 -45.70 9.82 -30.42
N PHE A 334 -45.03 10.92 -30.09
CA PHE A 334 -45.70 12.16 -29.67
C PHE A 334 -45.51 13.22 -30.76
N ARG A 335 -46.62 13.56 -31.44
CA ARG A 335 -46.70 14.68 -32.39
C ARG A 335 -46.77 16.02 -31.62
N PRO A 336 -46.26 17.12 -32.21
CA PRO A 336 -46.41 18.46 -31.66
C PRO A 336 -47.75 19.08 -32.12
N HIS A 337 -48.44 19.80 -31.23
CA HIS A 337 -49.46 20.76 -31.63
C HIS A 337 -49.62 21.89 -30.60
N GLY A 338 -49.71 23.11 -31.12
CA GLY A 338 -50.48 24.22 -30.54
C GLY A 338 -49.72 25.10 -29.56
N GLY A 339 -49.30 26.27 -30.01
CA GLY A 339 -48.65 27.28 -29.17
C GLY A 339 -49.62 28.16 -28.39
N THR A 340 -49.03 28.93 -27.48
CA THR A 340 -49.45 30.30 -27.14
C THR A 340 -48.25 31.03 -26.54
N GLN A 341 -47.98 32.22 -27.09
CA GLN A 341 -46.99 33.18 -26.59
C GLN A 341 -47.38 33.68 -25.19
N CYS A 342 -46.40 33.84 -24.31
CA CYS A 342 -46.40 34.92 -23.31
C CYS A 342 -44.96 35.38 -23.05
N SER A 343 -44.73 36.65 -23.41
CA SER A 343 -43.55 37.45 -23.10
C SER A 343 -43.44 37.76 -21.60
N GLY A 344 -42.24 37.75 -21.04
CA GLY A 344 -41.98 38.30 -19.71
C GLY A 344 -40.49 38.46 -19.42
N ARG A 345 -40.02 39.72 -19.42
CA ARG A 345 -38.71 40.13 -18.89
C ARG A 345 -38.68 39.90 -17.37
N GLY A 346 -37.52 39.55 -16.82
CA GLY A 346 -37.33 39.50 -15.37
C GLY A 346 -35.90 39.14 -14.96
N THR A 347 -35.04 40.16 -14.88
CA THR A 347 -33.84 40.18 -14.04
C THR A 347 -34.22 39.91 -12.59
N HIS A 348 -33.53 39.01 -11.86
CA HIS A 348 -33.27 39.19 -10.43
C HIS A 348 -32.10 38.31 -9.95
N ALA A 349 -31.13 38.99 -9.37
CA ALA A 349 -30.11 38.43 -8.49
C ALA A 349 -30.72 38.07 -7.13
N ALA A 350 -30.23 37.00 -6.50
CA ALA A 350 -30.36 36.76 -5.05
C ALA A 350 -29.10 35.99 -4.61
N ARG A 351 -28.08 36.69 -4.07
CA ARG A 351 -27.81 36.84 -2.61
C ARG A 351 -27.85 35.51 -1.85
N LEU A 352 -26.68 34.92 -1.69
CA LEU A 352 -26.35 33.96 -0.63
C LEU A 352 -26.26 34.73 0.69
N HIS A 353 -27.24 34.56 1.57
CA HIS A 353 -27.10 34.87 2.98
C HIS A 353 -26.58 33.61 3.69
N ALA A 354 -25.40 33.74 4.30
CA ALA A 354 -24.92 32.81 5.31
C ALA A 354 -25.69 33.09 6.62
N THR A 355 -26.26 32.05 7.21
CA THR A 355 -26.69 32.05 8.60
C THR A 355 -26.01 30.88 9.31
N GLU A 356 -25.15 31.23 10.25
CA GLU A 356 -24.58 30.32 11.23
C GLU A 356 -25.69 29.77 12.13
N GLU A 357 -25.85 28.45 12.20
CA GLU A 357 -26.44 27.80 13.35
C GLU A 357 -25.59 26.60 13.77
N LYS A 358 -25.08 26.69 14.99
CA LYS A 358 -24.41 25.62 15.72
C LYS A 358 -25.45 24.54 16.04
N SER A 359 -25.27 23.33 15.52
CA SER A 359 -25.80 22.13 16.16
C SER A 359 -24.87 20.95 15.91
N THR A 360 -24.36 20.40 17.02
CA THR A 360 -23.59 19.16 17.09
C THR A 360 -24.46 17.99 16.64
N CYS A 361 -24.10 17.35 15.52
CA CYS A 361 -24.76 16.15 15.03
C CYS A 361 -23.75 14.99 15.03
N SER A 362 -23.91 14.07 15.98
CA SER A 362 -23.21 12.79 16.02
C SER A 362 -23.71 11.89 14.90
N LEU A 363 -22.93 11.80 13.82
CA LEU A 363 -23.19 10.88 12.71
C LEU A 363 -22.68 9.48 13.06
N GLN A 364 -23.58 8.63 13.58
CA GLN A 364 -23.51 7.19 13.41
C GLN A 364 -23.82 6.86 11.94
N LEU A 365 -22.78 6.48 11.19
CA LEU A 365 -22.94 5.93 9.84
C LEU A 365 -23.36 4.46 9.94
N GLU A 366 -24.68 4.21 9.95
CA GLU A 366 -25.23 2.92 9.52
C GLU A 366 -25.25 2.89 7.99
N LEU A 367 -24.39 2.05 7.39
CA LEU A 367 -24.43 1.75 5.96
C LEU A 367 -25.62 0.82 5.69
N VAL A 368 -26.72 1.42 5.23
CA VAL A 368 -27.92 0.72 4.74
C VAL A 368 -27.60 0.04 3.40
N PHE A 369 -27.62 -1.28 3.37
CA PHE A 369 -27.63 -2.08 2.13
C PHE A 369 -29.00 -1.95 1.45
N ILE A 370 -29.01 -1.42 0.22
CA ILE A 370 -30.19 -1.45 -0.65
C ILE A 370 -30.22 -2.82 -1.33
N GLY A 371 -31.07 -3.70 -0.83
CA GLY A 371 -31.51 -4.93 -1.51
C GLY A 371 -33.01 -5.10 -1.30
N LYS A 372 -33.81 -4.66 -2.29
CA LYS A 372 -35.25 -4.94 -2.33
C LYS A 372 -35.45 -6.45 -2.49
N LEU A 373 -35.89 -7.12 -1.43
CA LEU A 373 -36.57 -8.40 -1.52
C LEU A 373 -38.05 -8.19 -1.25
N ASN A 374 -38.83 -8.64 -2.22
CA ASN A 374 -40.26 -8.49 -2.32
C ASN A 374 -40.85 -9.79 -1.79
N GLU A 375 -41.41 -9.81 -0.58
CA GLU A 375 -42.23 -10.94 -0.12
C GLU A 375 -43.33 -10.44 0.82
N ARG A 376 -44.56 -10.81 0.45
CA ARG A 376 -45.83 -10.52 1.14
C ARG A 376 -46.17 -11.70 2.08
N HIS A 377 -46.90 -11.38 3.15
CA HIS A 377 -47.53 -12.28 4.15
C HIS A 377 -46.55 -12.88 5.18
N CYS A 378 -46.74 -12.81 6.51
CA CYS A 378 -47.96 -13.01 7.28
C CYS A 378 -47.97 -12.22 8.61
N LEU A 379 -49.19 -12.05 9.14
CA LEU A 379 -49.63 -11.24 10.29
C LEU A 379 -49.50 -11.93 11.66
N GLN A 380 -49.49 -11.10 12.72
CA GLN A 380 -49.85 -11.35 14.15
C GLN A 380 -48.82 -12.16 15.00
N SER A 381 -48.49 -11.86 16.28
CA SER A 381 -49.07 -11.02 17.35
C SER A 381 -48.06 -10.84 18.53
N ARG A 382 -48.14 -9.68 19.23
CA ARG A 382 -47.94 -9.34 20.68
C ARG A 382 -47.33 -10.44 21.61
N SER A 383 -46.41 -10.26 22.57
CA SER A 383 -46.04 -9.18 23.53
C SER A 383 -44.77 -9.61 24.35
N PRO A 384 -44.18 -8.81 25.27
CA PRO A 384 -42.76 -8.86 25.65
C PRO A 384 -42.47 -9.69 26.92
N CYS A 385 -41.24 -10.21 27.05
CA CYS A 385 -40.72 -10.64 28.35
C CYS A 385 -39.23 -10.35 28.53
N SER A 386 -38.96 -9.74 29.67
CA SER A 386 -37.71 -9.30 30.28
C SER A 386 -36.77 -10.43 30.70
N SER A 387 -35.48 -10.32 30.36
CA SER A 387 -34.35 -10.65 31.24
C SER A 387 -33.02 -10.34 30.55
N CYS A 388 -32.45 -9.17 30.86
CA CYS A 388 -31.04 -8.87 30.62
C CYS A 388 -30.19 -9.71 31.56
N SER A 389 -29.44 -10.69 31.03
CA SER A 389 -28.23 -11.20 31.67
C SER A 389 -27.10 -11.18 30.65
N SER A 390 -26.14 -10.30 30.90
CA SER A 390 -24.89 -10.14 30.15
C SER A 390 -24.13 -11.46 30.02
N ARG A 391 -24.11 -12.02 28.82
CA ARG A 391 -23.09 -12.98 28.38
C ARG A 391 -22.43 -12.39 27.14
N SER A 392 -21.18 -11.96 27.29
CA SER A 392 -20.25 -11.71 26.18
C SER A 392 -20.12 -13.01 25.39
N ARG A 393 -20.76 -13.08 24.22
CA ARG A 393 -20.46 -14.12 23.24
C ARG A 393 -19.16 -13.71 22.56
N ASP A 394 -18.07 -14.37 22.93
CA ASP A 394 -16.89 -14.47 22.09
C ASP A 394 -17.34 -15.07 20.75
N ALA A 395 -17.38 -14.23 19.72
CA ALA A 395 -17.57 -14.68 18.36
C ALA A 395 -16.27 -15.39 17.94
N ALA A 396 -16.30 -16.73 17.96
CA ALA A 396 -15.29 -17.53 17.31
C ALA A 396 -15.22 -17.13 15.82
N GLU A 397 -14.03 -16.73 15.36
CA GLU A 397 -13.78 -16.50 13.94
C GLU A 397 -14.01 -17.80 13.16
N PRO A 398 -14.70 -17.77 12.01
CA PRO A 398 -14.90 -18.97 11.21
C PRO A 398 -13.55 -19.48 10.68
N ALA A 399 -13.35 -20.80 10.72
CA ALA A 399 -12.16 -21.45 10.18
C ALA A 399 -12.05 -21.22 8.67
N TRP A 400 -10.92 -20.67 8.23
CA TRP A 400 -10.59 -20.43 6.83
C TRP A 400 -9.70 -21.56 6.30
N THR A 401 -9.90 -21.95 5.04
CA THR A 401 -8.89 -22.65 4.24
C THR A 401 -8.10 -21.60 3.45
N PRO A 402 -6.90 -21.19 3.90
CA PRO A 402 -6.08 -20.25 3.16
C PRO A 402 -5.64 -20.87 1.82
N ALA A 403 -5.46 -20.04 0.79
CA ALA A 403 -4.80 -20.48 -0.43
C ALA A 403 -3.35 -20.86 -0.06
N GLU A 404 -3.01 -22.15 -0.18
CA GLU A 404 -1.70 -22.70 0.12
C GLU A 404 -1.00 -23.14 -1.16
N VAL A 405 0.28 -22.79 -1.27
CA VAL A 405 1.17 -23.30 -2.31
C VAL A 405 2.43 -23.90 -1.69
N THR A 406 3.01 -24.88 -2.36
CA THR A 406 4.28 -25.47 -1.95
C THR A 406 5.40 -24.86 -2.80
N LEU A 407 6.41 -24.33 -2.12
CA LEU A 407 7.66 -23.83 -2.69
C LEU A 407 8.68 -24.99 -2.69
N ALA A 408 9.32 -25.20 -3.84
CA ALA A 408 10.35 -26.22 -4.05
C ALA A 408 11.73 -25.75 -3.60
#